data_AF-A0A0G1AWI9-F1
#
_entry.id   AF-A0A0G1AWI9-F1
#
_cell.length_a   1.000
_cell.length_b   1.000
_cell.length_c   1.000
_cell.angle_alpha   90.00
_cell.angle_beta   90.00
_cell.angle_gamma   90.00
#
_symmetry.space_group_name_H-M   'P 1'
#
loop_
_entity.id
_entity.type
_entity.pdbx_description
1 polymer ?
#
loop_
_entity_poly.entity_id
_entity_poly.type
_entity_poly.pdbx_seq_one_letter_code
_entity_poly.pdbx_strand_id
1 'polypeptide(L)'
;MEEQSFFQKFLRSPFTLIGGLILFLMILHNIWGITERLLSFYYEKRGLETKIAELQKRNEDIKKEINYTETEGFLEREGKARLNLKKPGEEVAVIVEEEEVMRVEGVEQDFWNKMFSSVLSLLKF
;
A
#
# COMPACT_ATOMS: atom_id res chain seq x y z
N MET A 1 -51.13 54.05 11.98
CA MET A 1 -51.26 52.97 10.98
C MET A 1 -50.38 51.85 11.48
N GLU A 2 -50.94 50.95 12.29
CA GLU A 2 -50.19 49.83 12.83
C GLU A 2 -50.46 48.61 11.95
N GLU A 3 -49.52 48.30 11.05
CA GLU A 3 -49.40 46.98 10.47
C GLU A 3 -48.90 46.01 11.55
N GLN A 4 -49.72 45.75 12.58
CA GLN A 4 -49.48 44.63 13.49
C GLN A 4 -49.84 43.33 12.76
N SER A 5 -48.90 42.99 11.87
CA SER A 5 -48.46 41.66 11.50
C SER A 5 -49.57 40.61 11.50
N PHE A 6 -50.28 40.54 10.37
CA PHE A 6 -51.07 39.37 9.99
C PHE A 6 -50.29 38.07 10.25
N PHE A 7 -48.96 38.10 10.06
CA PHE A 7 -48.03 37.03 10.41
C PHE A 7 -48.00 36.70 11.91
N GLN A 8 -47.97 37.68 12.83
CA GLN A 8 -48.02 37.39 14.28
C GLN A 8 -49.34 36.77 14.72
N LYS A 9 -50.48 37.17 14.13
CA LYS A 9 -51.77 36.52 14.41
C LYS A 9 -51.84 35.12 13.80
N PHE A 10 -51.29 34.95 12.60
CA PHE A 10 -51.21 33.68 11.92
C PHE A 10 -50.30 32.70 12.66
N LEU A 11 -49.12 33.11 13.16
CA LEU A 11 -48.18 32.28 13.94
C LEU A 11 -48.64 31.97 15.37
N ARG A 12 -49.62 32.69 15.91
CA ARG A 12 -50.17 32.44 17.26
C ARG A 12 -51.34 31.46 17.26
N SER A 13 -51.84 31.07 16.10
CA SER A 13 -52.86 30.04 15.97
C SER A 13 -52.28 28.65 16.30
N PRO A 14 -52.97 27.81 17.10
CA PRO A 14 -52.48 26.47 17.43
C PRO A 14 -52.28 25.58 16.19
N PHE A 15 -53.07 25.82 15.14
CA PHE A 15 -53.00 25.05 13.89
C PHE A 15 -51.74 25.35 13.07
N THR A 16 -51.27 26.60 13.05
CA THR A 16 -50.06 26.98 12.32
C THR A 16 -48.79 26.58 13.08
N LEU A 17 -48.85 26.55 14.41
CA LEU A 17 -47.79 25.96 15.24
C LEU A 17 -47.66 24.46 15.00
N ILE A 18 -48.78 23.72 14.95
CA ILE A 18 -48.76 22.28 14.62
C ILE A 18 -48.23 22.05 13.20
N GLY A 19 -48.73 22.81 12.21
CA GLY A 19 -48.28 22.67 10.82
C GLY A 19 -46.82 23.03 10.63
N GLY A 20 -46.37 24.10 11.29
CA GLY A 20 -44.96 24.52 11.30
C GLY A 20 -44.06 23.50 11.99
N LEU A 21 -44.52 22.89 13.09
CA LEU A 21 -43.78 21.85 13.79
C LEU A 21 -43.63 20.58 12.94
N ILE A 22 -44.69 20.16 12.25
CA ILE A 22 -44.63 19.02 11.32
C ILE A 22 -43.66 19.32 10.17
N LEU A 23 -43.74 20.51 9.58
CA LEU A 23 -42.86 20.92 8.50
C LEU A 23 -41.39 21.00 8.96
N PHE A 24 -41.16 21.52 10.17
CA PHE A 24 -39.85 21.56 10.80
C PHE A 24 -39.28 20.15 11.04
N LEU A 25 -40.08 19.22 11.58
CA LEU A 25 -39.68 17.82 11.77
C LEU A 25 -39.38 17.13 10.43
N MET A 26 -40.14 17.42 9.38
CA MET A 26 -39.92 16.86 8.04
C MET A 26 -38.59 17.34 7.41
N ILE A 27 -38.23 18.60 7.65
CA ILE A 27 -36.93 19.16 7.23
C ILE A 27 -35.79 18.52 8.04
N LEU A 28 -35.92 18.40 9.36
CA LEU A 28 -34.92 17.72 10.20
C LEU A 28 -34.70 16.27 9.75
N HIS A 29 -35.77 15.54 9.43
CA HIS A 29 -35.68 14.18 8.96
C HIS A 29 -34.91 14.06 7.62
N ASN A 30 -35.11 15.02 6.71
CA ASN A 30 -34.38 15.07 5.43
C ASN A 30 -32.88 15.35 5.61
N ILE A 31 -32.51 16.19 6.57
CA ILE A 31 -31.11 16.58 6.81
C ILE A 31 -30.28 15.39 7.31
N TRP A 32 -30.86 14.50 8.11
CA TRP A 32 -30.16 13.29 8.60
C TRP A 32 -29.71 12.33 7.49
N GLY A 33 -30.41 12.27 6.35
CA GLY A 33 -30.00 11.41 5.23
C GLY A 33 -28.84 11.95 4.40
N ILE A 34 -28.54 13.26 4.51
CA ILE A 34 -27.55 13.94 3.67
C ILE A 34 -26.15 13.88 4.29
N THR A 35 -26.06 13.77 5.62
CA THR A 35 -24.78 13.77 6.35
C THR A 35 -23.92 12.55 6.05
N GLU A 36 -24.51 11.37 5.88
CA GLU A 36 -23.73 10.15 5.60
C GLU A 36 -23.11 10.17 4.20
N ARG A 37 -23.84 10.71 3.21
CA ARG A 37 -23.33 10.80 1.84
C ARG A 37 -22.18 11.79 1.72
N LEU A 38 -22.25 12.94 2.38
CA LEU A 38 -21.16 13.92 2.31
C LEU A 38 -19.85 13.36 2.89
N LEU A 39 -19.91 12.64 4.01
CA LEU A 39 -18.73 12.05 4.63
C LEU A 39 -18.06 11.02 3.70
N SER A 40 -18.82 10.12 3.07
CA SER A 40 -18.26 9.11 2.16
C SER A 40 -17.57 9.75 0.95
N PHE A 41 -18.16 10.80 0.35
CA PHE A 41 -17.55 11.51 -0.77
C PHE A 41 -16.23 12.19 -0.40
N TYR A 42 -16.11 12.74 0.81
CA TYR A 42 -14.86 13.35 1.27
C TYR A 42 -13.75 12.31 1.46
N TYR A 43 -14.06 11.14 2.04
CA TYR A 43 -13.08 10.07 2.22
C TYR A 43 -12.66 9.45 0.89
N GLU A 44 -13.60 9.23 -0.03
CA GLU A 44 -13.31 8.69 -1.36
C GLU A 44 -12.44 9.64 -2.18
N LYS A 45 -12.73 10.95 -2.17
CA LYS A 45 -11.90 11.97 -2.84
C LYS A 45 -10.48 11.98 -2.27
N ARG A 46 -10.32 11.98 -0.95
CA ARG A 46 -9.00 11.96 -0.30
C ARG A 46 -8.23 10.67 -0.60
N GLY A 47 -8.91 9.54 -0.65
CA GLY A 47 -8.33 8.25 -1.04
C GLY A 47 -7.81 8.27 -2.49
N LEU A 48 -8.61 8.81 -3.41
CA LEU A 48 -8.22 8.98 -4.81
C LEU A 48 -7.03 9.92 -4.97
N GLU A 49 -7.03 11.07 -4.29
CA GLU A 49 -5.90 12.02 -4.31
C GLU A 49 -4.61 11.39 -3.80
N THR A 50 -4.69 10.62 -2.70
CA THR A 50 -3.54 9.90 -2.15
C THR A 50 -2.99 8.88 -3.14
N LYS A 51 -3.88 8.14 -3.82
CA LYS A 51 -3.49 7.14 -4.83
C LYS A 51 -2.85 7.79 -6.06
N ILE A 52 -3.34 8.96 -6.48
CA ILE A 52 -2.73 9.74 -7.56
C ILE A 52 -1.30 10.15 -7.18
N ALA A 53 -1.12 10.70 -5.98
CA ALA A 53 0.20 11.13 -5.50
C ALA A 53 1.18 9.95 -5.40
N GLU A 54 0.72 8.79 -4.91
CA GLU A 54 1.52 7.58 -4.84
C GLU A 54 1.95 7.08 -6.23
N LEU A 55 1.01 7.06 -7.18
CA LEU A 55 1.29 6.64 -8.56
C LEU A 55 2.25 7.60 -9.27
N GLN A 56 2.13 8.90 -9.05
CA GLN A 56 3.06 9.90 -9.58
C GLN A 56 4.47 9.69 -9.04
N LYS A 57 4.60 9.49 -7.72
CA LYS A 57 5.89 9.20 -7.10
C LYS A 57 6.52 7.91 -7.65
N ARG A 58 5.75 6.83 -7.76
CA ARG A 58 6.21 5.57 -8.37
C ARG A 58 6.67 5.76 -9.82
N ASN A 59 5.95 6.55 -10.61
CA ASN A 59 6.33 6.85 -11.99
C ASN A 59 7.67 7.61 -12.05
N GLU A 60 7.85 8.61 -11.19
CA GLU A 60 9.10 9.37 -11.10
C GLU A 60 10.28 8.51 -10.68
N ASP A 61 10.09 7.63 -9.69
CA ASP A 61 11.16 6.77 -9.20
C ASP A 61 11.57 5.73 -10.26
N ILE A 62 10.60 5.13 -10.97
CA ILE A 62 10.88 4.24 -12.11
C ILE A 62 11.63 4.98 -13.22
N LYS A 63 11.24 6.23 -13.53
CA LYS A 63 11.95 7.05 -14.53
C LYS A 63 13.40 7.32 -14.12
N LYS A 64 13.66 7.60 -12.83
CA LYS A 64 15.02 7.78 -12.32
C LYS A 64 15.84 6.50 -12.46
N GLU A 65 15.25 5.34 -12.20
CA GLU A 65 15.91 4.05 -12.33
C GLU A 65 16.24 3.71 -13.80
N ILE A 66 15.32 3.98 -14.73
CA ILE A 66 15.57 3.85 -16.16
C ILE A 66 16.72 4.78 -16.58
N ASN A 67 16.65 6.06 -16.23
CA ASN A 67 17.69 7.02 -16.55
C ASN A 67 19.04 6.60 -15.97
N TYR A 68 19.07 6.05 -14.75
CA TYR A 68 20.29 5.52 -14.14
C TYR A 68 20.85 4.33 -14.91
N THR A 69 19.99 3.42 -15.34
CA THR A 69 20.36 2.24 -16.16
C THR A 69 20.97 2.64 -17.50
N GLU A 70 20.52 3.77 -18.08
CA GLU A 70 21.05 4.33 -19.33
C GLU A 70 22.40 5.06 -19.16
N THR A 71 22.87 5.30 -17.94
CA THR A 71 24.15 5.97 -17.72
C THR A 71 25.35 5.05 -17.95
N GLU A 72 26.45 5.62 -18.45
CA GLU A 72 27.73 4.91 -18.62
C GLU A 72 28.23 4.28 -17.30
N GLY A 73 27.91 4.89 -16.15
CA GLY A 73 28.26 4.37 -14.84
C GLY A 73 27.48 3.12 -14.41
N PHE A 74 26.30 2.86 -14.98
CA PHE A 74 25.62 1.57 -14.81
C PHE A 74 26.26 0.49 -15.69
N LEU A 75 26.55 0.81 -16.96
CA LEU A 75 27.26 -0.08 -17.88
C LEU A 75 28.64 -0.49 -17.34
N GLU A 76 29.39 0.44 -16.76
CA GLU A 76 30.69 0.15 -16.15
C GLU A 76 30.55 -0.78 -14.94
N ARG A 77 29.55 -0.55 -14.07
CA ARG A 77 29.29 -1.40 -12.90
C ARG A 77 28.88 -2.81 -13.31
N GLU A 78 27.94 -2.94 -14.25
CA GLU A 78 27.53 -4.25 -14.74
C GLU A 78 28.64 -4.96 -15.51
N GLY A 79 29.45 -4.22 -16.28
CA GLY A 79 30.63 -4.75 -16.94
C GLY A 79 31.69 -5.27 -15.96
N LYS A 80 31.95 -4.53 -14.87
CA LYS A 80 32.84 -4.99 -13.79
C LYS A 80 32.25 -6.22 -13.07
N ALA A 81 30.96 -6.19 -12.73
CA ALA A 81 30.32 -7.25 -11.94
C ALA A 81 30.11 -8.56 -12.71
N ARG A 82 29.64 -8.51 -13.96
CA ARG A 82 29.32 -9.71 -14.75
C ARG A 82 30.45 -10.20 -15.62
N LEU A 83 31.28 -9.28 -16.11
CA LEU A 83 32.28 -9.58 -17.14
C LEU A 83 33.72 -9.39 -16.63
N ASN A 84 33.91 -9.01 -15.36
CA ASN A 84 35.22 -8.63 -14.79
C ASN A 84 35.98 -7.65 -15.72
N LEU A 85 35.24 -6.77 -16.41
CA LEU A 85 35.82 -5.82 -17.36
C LEU A 85 36.65 -4.78 -16.60
N LYS A 86 37.89 -4.59 -17.04
CA LYS A 86 38.85 -3.63 -16.46
C LYS A 86 39.10 -2.46 -17.39
N LYS A 87 39.31 -1.27 -16.81
CA LYS A 87 39.86 -0.14 -17.56
C LYS A 87 41.36 -0.37 -17.83
N PRO A 88 41.94 0.21 -18.89
CA PRO A 88 43.38 0.12 -19.14
C PRO A 88 44.15 0.72 -17.95
N GLY A 89 44.91 -0.11 -17.22
CA GLY A 89 45.71 0.30 -16.06
C GLY A 89 45.21 -0.16 -14.68
N GLU A 90 44.14 -0.96 -14.59
CA GLU A 90 43.62 -1.51 -13.32
C GLU A 90 44.21 -2.91 -13.03
N GLU A 91 44.84 -3.09 -11.86
CA GLU A 91 45.38 -4.39 -11.39
C GLU A 91 44.31 -5.17 -10.59
N VAL A 92 44.08 -6.43 -10.96
CA VAL A 92 43.10 -7.33 -10.32
C VAL A 92 43.86 -8.39 -9.53
N ALA A 93 43.67 -8.42 -8.22
CA ALA A 93 44.17 -9.49 -7.36
C ALA A 93 43.16 -10.65 -7.35
N VAL A 94 43.53 -11.79 -7.91
CA VAL A 94 42.74 -13.02 -7.81
C VAL A 94 43.16 -13.72 -6.52
N ILE A 95 42.26 -13.76 -5.54
CA ILE A 95 42.46 -14.53 -4.31
C ILE A 95 42.11 -15.97 -4.64
N VAL A 96 43.11 -16.84 -4.70
CA VAL A 96 42.92 -18.28 -4.77
C VAL A 96 42.89 -18.77 -3.32
N GLU A 97 41.72 -19.09 -2.80
CA GLU A 97 41.62 -19.87 -1.57
C GLU A 97 42.12 -21.27 -1.90
N GLU A 98 43.21 -21.71 -1.25
CA GLU A 98 43.59 -23.12 -1.29
C GLU A 98 42.40 -23.90 -0.72
N GLU A 99 41.77 -24.72 -1.54
CA GLU A 99 40.72 -25.63 -1.11
C GLU A 99 41.30 -26.56 -0.04
N GLU A 100 41.07 -26.22 1.24
CA GLU A 100 41.08 -27.22 2.29
C GLU A 100 39.94 -28.19 1.96
N VAL A 101 40.31 -29.30 1.34
CA VAL A 101 39.43 -30.43 1.01
C VAL A 101 38.86 -30.97 2.34
N MET A 102 37.76 -30.38 2.80
CA MET A 102 36.99 -30.95 3.90
C MET A 102 36.43 -32.29 3.42
N ARG A 103 37.03 -33.38 3.92
CA ARG A 103 36.44 -34.71 3.80
C ARG A 103 35.08 -34.69 4.49
N VAL A 104 34.02 -34.71 3.69
CA VAL A 104 32.68 -35.03 4.18
C VAL A 104 32.64 -36.53 4.44
N GLU A 105 33.08 -36.95 5.62
CA GLU A 105 32.81 -38.31 6.11
C GLU A 105 31.34 -38.40 6.55
N GLY A 106 30.56 -39.19 5.81
CA GLY A 106 29.53 -40.05 6.41
C GLY A 106 28.18 -39.44 6.83
N VAL A 107 27.85 -38.20 6.48
CA VAL A 107 26.55 -37.60 6.88
C VAL A 107 25.36 -38.23 6.13
N GLU A 108 25.56 -38.68 4.89
CA GLU A 108 24.46 -39.13 4.02
C GLU A 108 23.84 -40.46 4.48
N GLN A 109 24.66 -41.43 4.93
CA GLN A 109 24.13 -42.71 5.42
C GLN A 109 23.39 -42.56 6.76
N ASP A 110 23.90 -41.74 7.68
CA ASP A 110 23.28 -41.56 9.00
C ASP A 110 21.95 -40.77 8.92
N PHE A 111 21.84 -39.85 7.95
CA PHE A 111 20.62 -39.09 7.67
C PHE A 111 19.51 -39.97 7.09
N TRP A 112 19.79 -40.77 6.05
CA TRP A 112 18.80 -41.67 5.46
C TRP A 112 18.31 -42.70 6.46
N ASN A 113 19.20 -43.26 7.29
CA ASN A 113 18.83 -44.21 8.33
C ASN A 113 17.83 -43.62 9.35
N LYS A 114 18.05 -42.38 9.80
CA LYS A 114 17.16 -41.67 10.74
C LYS A 114 15.84 -41.22 10.10
N MET A 115 15.88 -40.80 8.84
CA MET A 115 14.70 -40.36 8.09
C MET A 115 13.78 -41.54 7.77
N PHE A 116 14.33 -42.65 7.27
CA PHE A 116 13.54 -43.84 6.98
C PHE A 116 12.97 -44.49 8.23
N SER A 117 13.73 -44.56 9.34
CA SER A 117 13.22 -45.16 10.58
C SER A 117 12.01 -44.40 11.14
N SER A 118 12.03 -43.07 11.03
CA SER A 118 10.94 -42.21 11.51
C SER A 118 9.68 -42.38 10.65
N VAL A 119 9.83 -42.47 9.31
CA VAL A 119 8.71 -42.69 8.38
C VAL A 119 8.12 -44.10 8.54
N LEU A 120 8.96 -45.13 8.69
CA LEU A 120 8.50 -46.51 8.86
C LEU A 120 7.73 -46.71 10.17
N SER A 121 8.11 -45.97 11.23
CA SER A 121 7.44 -46.03 12.53
C SER A 121 6.01 -45.45 12.52
N LEU A 122 5.71 -44.55 11.58
CA LEU A 122 4.39 -43.94 11.42
C LEU A 122 3.44 -44.77 10.53
N LEU A 123 3.98 -45.72 9.77
CA LEU A 123 3.23 -46.61 8.88
C LEU A 123 2.93 -47.98 9.48
N LYS A 124 3.53 -48.31 10.63
CA LYS A 124 3.11 -49.45 11.46
C LYS A 124 2.03 -48.99 12.44
N PHE A 125 0.77 -49.16 12.03
CA PHE A 125 -0.33 -49.43 12.94
C PHE A 125 -0.43 -50.96 13.16
#